data_AF-A0A6F9DVK3-F1
#
_entry.id   AF-A0A6F9DVK3-F1
#
_cell.length_a   1.000
_cell.length_b   1.000
_cell.length_c   1.000
_cell.angle_alpha   90.00
_cell.angle_beta   90.00
_cell.angle_gamma   90.00
#
_symmetry.space_group_name_H-M   'P 1'
#
loop_
_entity.id
_entity.type
_entity.pdbx_description
1 polymer ?
#
loop_
_entity_poly.entity_id
_entity_poly.type
_entity_poly.pdbx_seq_one_letter_code
_entity_poly.pdbx_strand_id
1 'polypeptide(L)'
;MLIEENSAYRRYTRVWHVLAAIATLLIGYNFTQNESQTTTNGVFGASFYSTLTFLIGWAFNFGVTIWVSFIAGPMMYKLLDRHTFSNVQGHLFPIFFVILGCTSFAQLAIFTKVKGLSNLSNSDYMAVAGMLASFLAGLLNSIYLSPMMNKTLTKRINMEKEEGVVAPNIGSKLGENPMYKQLSRQFGKLHGVSTLLNLLGLAGNTYLAYYISLELLHGSWAMNKA
;
A
#
# COMPACT_ATOMS: atom_id res chain seq x y z
N MET A 1 15.65 21.41 -10.28
CA MET A 1 15.68 20.63 -11.54
C MET A 1 14.45 19.73 -11.54
N LEU A 2 13.36 20.20 -12.16
CA LEU A 2 12.12 19.45 -12.28
C LEU A 2 12.26 18.50 -13.46
N ILE A 3 12.02 17.22 -13.20
CA ILE A 3 12.07 16.15 -14.20
C ILE A 3 11.10 16.49 -15.33
N GLU A 4 11.64 16.64 -16.53
CA GLU A 4 10.89 16.91 -17.76
C GLU A 4 9.63 16.05 -17.84
N GLU A 5 8.57 16.67 -18.36
CA GLU A 5 7.25 16.08 -18.57
C GLU A 5 7.30 14.71 -19.30
N ASN A 6 8.42 14.45 -19.99
CA ASN A 6 8.68 13.30 -20.83
C ASN A 6 9.90 12.44 -20.43
N SER A 7 10.40 12.54 -19.19
CA SER A 7 11.60 11.78 -18.83
C SER A 7 11.36 10.27 -18.88
N ALA A 8 12.34 9.52 -19.39
CA ALA A 8 12.32 8.06 -19.49
C ALA A 8 11.91 7.39 -18.15
N TYR A 9 12.22 8.03 -17.02
CA TYR A 9 11.84 7.62 -15.68
C TYR A 9 10.30 7.52 -15.45
N ARG A 10 9.50 8.39 -16.09
CA ARG A 10 8.01 8.33 -16.04
C ARG A 10 7.44 7.19 -16.89
N ARG A 11 8.18 6.73 -17.91
CA ARG A 11 7.90 5.51 -18.67
C ARG A 11 8.30 4.28 -17.85
N TYR A 12 9.50 4.26 -17.29
CA TYR A 12 9.96 3.13 -16.45
C TYR A 12 9.09 2.90 -15.23
N THR A 13 8.65 3.95 -14.51
CA THR A 13 7.73 3.79 -13.38
C THR A 13 6.35 3.26 -13.81
N ARG A 14 5.77 3.75 -14.91
CA ARG A 14 4.50 3.18 -15.44
C ARG A 14 4.65 1.74 -15.92
N VAL A 15 5.78 1.42 -16.55
CA VAL A 15 6.14 0.05 -16.94
C VAL A 15 6.31 -0.83 -15.70
N TRP A 16 6.94 -0.37 -14.62
CA TRP A 16 7.03 -1.13 -13.37
C TRP A 16 5.68 -1.43 -12.72
N HIS A 17 4.74 -0.47 -12.71
CA HIS A 17 3.39 -0.73 -12.18
C HIS A 17 2.61 -1.70 -13.09
N VAL A 18 2.75 -1.58 -14.40
CA VAL A 18 2.17 -2.53 -15.37
C VAL A 18 2.83 -3.89 -15.26
N LEU A 19 4.15 -3.98 -15.07
CA LEU A 19 4.89 -5.22 -14.87
C LEU A 19 4.59 -5.86 -13.53
N ALA A 20 4.38 -5.08 -12.46
CA ALA A 20 3.96 -5.60 -11.16
C ALA A 20 2.50 -6.08 -11.19
N ALA A 21 1.61 -5.34 -11.86
CA ALA A 21 0.23 -5.77 -12.11
C ALA A 21 0.20 -7.02 -13.00
N ILE A 22 0.98 -7.06 -14.09
CA ILE A 22 1.13 -8.23 -14.97
C ILE A 22 1.76 -9.38 -14.20
N ALA A 23 2.79 -9.18 -13.39
CA ALA A 23 3.37 -10.24 -12.57
C ALA A 23 2.36 -10.78 -11.56
N THR A 24 1.56 -9.90 -10.93
CA THR A 24 0.49 -10.29 -10.01
C THR A 24 -0.64 -11.04 -10.73
N LEU A 25 -1.01 -10.61 -11.94
CA LEU A 25 -1.99 -11.25 -12.80
C LEU A 25 -1.47 -12.56 -13.41
N LEU A 26 -0.17 -12.67 -13.71
CA LEU A 26 0.49 -13.86 -14.23
C LEU A 26 0.71 -14.89 -13.12
N ILE A 27 1.01 -14.45 -11.89
CA ILE A 27 0.93 -15.29 -10.70
C ILE A 27 -0.52 -15.74 -10.53
N GLY A 28 -1.49 -14.83 -10.57
CA GLY A 28 -2.93 -15.17 -10.56
C GLY A 28 -3.35 -16.15 -11.67
N TYR A 29 -2.78 -16.04 -12.87
CA TYR A 29 -3.07 -16.89 -14.03
C TYR A 29 -2.39 -18.27 -13.93
N ASN A 30 -1.15 -18.35 -13.45
CA ASN A 30 -0.51 -19.62 -13.14
C ASN A 30 -1.28 -20.36 -12.02
N PHE A 31 -1.98 -19.62 -11.14
CA PHE A 31 -2.92 -20.18 -10.18
C PHE A 31 -4.25 -20.65 -10.79
N THR A 32 -4.63 -20.21 -12.00
CA THR A 32 -5.80 -20.73 -12.73
C THR A 32 -5.53 -22.01 -13.52
N GLN A 33 -4.25 -22.37 -13.71
CA GLN A 33 -3.86 -23.57 -14.45
C GLN A 33 -3.65 -24.74 -13.48
N ASN A 34 -4.59 -25.71 -13.55
CA ASN A 34 -4.52 -27.11 -13.08
C ASN A 34 -3.77 -27.41 -11.77
N GLU A 35 -4.38 -27.07 -10.65
CA GLU A 35 -4.42 -27.97 -9.49
C GLU A 35 -5.91 -28.09 -9.11
N SER A 36 -6.47 -29.29 -9.14
CA SER A 36 -7.80 -29.59 -8.61
C SER A 36 -7.97 -28.88 -7.27
N GLN A 37 -9.11 -28.20 -7.04
CA GLN A 37 -9.43 -27.57 -5.76
C GLN A 37 -9.10 -28.54 -4.62
N THR A 38 -7.96 -28.33 -3.99
CA THR A 38 -7.56 -29.09 -2.81
C THR A 38 -8.12 -28.27 -1.68
N THR A 39 -9.37 -28.53 -1.33
CA THR A 39 -10.02 -27.91 -0.18
C THR A 39 -9.28 -28.36 1.07
N THR A 40 -8.29 -27.58 1.49
CA THR A 40 -7.57 -27.78 2.74
C THR A 40 -8.18 -26.90 3.82
N ASN A 41 -8.10 -27.34 5.06
CA ASN A 41 -8.60 -26.55 6.20
C ASN A 41 -7.77 -25.28 6.46
N GLY A 42 -6.61 -25.13 5.80
CA GLY A 42 -5.75 -23.97 5.93
C GLY A 42 -4.97 -23.60 4.67
N VAL A 43 -4.57 -22.32 4.61
CA VAL A 43 -3.78 -21.71 3.54
C VAL A 43 -2.37 -22.30 3.49
N PHE A 44 -1.79 -22.57 4.65
CA PHE A 44 -0.46 -23.16 4.79
C PHE A 44 -0.51 -24.67 4.61
N GLY A 45 0.28 -25.17 3.66
CA GLY A 45 0.31 -26.60 3.29
C GLY A 45 -0.55 -26.96 2.09
N ALA A 46 -1.33 -26.03 1.52
CA ALA A 46 -2.10 -26.27 0.29
C ALA A 46 -1.18 -26.50 -0.93
N SER A 47 -0.18 -25.64 -1.12
CA SER A 47 0.96 -25.88 -2.00
C SER A 47 2.15 -25.01 -1.59
N PHE A 48 3.36 -25.42 -1.98
CA PHE A 48 4.59 -24.67 -1.68
C PHE A 48 4.50 -23.22 -2.19
N TYR A 49 4.08 -23.03 -3.44
CA TYR A 49 3.99 -21.71 -4.06
C TYR A 49 2.91 -20.83 -3.44
N SER A 50 1.75 -21.39 -3.09
CA SER A 50 0.68 -20.67 -2.38
C SER A 50 1.13 -20.19 -1.01
N THR A 51 1.72 -21.10 -0.24
CA THR A 51 2.26 -20.83 1.09
C THR A 51 3.34 -19.73 1.04
N LEU A 52 4.31 -19.89 0.14
CA LEU A 52 5.42 -18.96 -0.01
C LEU A 52 4.95 -17.57 -0.44
N THR A 53 4.09 -17.50 -1.45
CA THR A 53 3.56 -16.23 -1.98
C THR A 53 2.73 -15.50 -0.94
N PHE A 54 1.89 -16.22 -0.19
CA PHE A 54 1.08 -15.64 0.88
C PHE A 54 1.93 -15.05 2.00
N LEU A 55 2.94 -15.81 2.48
CA LEU A 55 3.83 -15.37 3.57
C LEU A 55 4.72 -14.20 3.16
N ILE A 56 5.39 -14.28 2.00
CA ILE A 56 6.25 -13.20 1.52
C ILE A 56 5.42 -11.96 1.22
N GLY A 57 4.25 -12.11 0.59
CA GLY A 57 3.33 -11.01 0.32
C GLY A 57 2.91 -10.29 1.60
N TRP A 58 2.53 -11.06 2.63
CA TRP A 58 2.21 -10.52 3.95
C TRP A 58 3.41 -9.79 4.58
N ALA A 59 4.56 -10.47 4.69
CA ALA A 59 5.74 -9.95 5.37
C ALA A 59 6.24 -8.66 4.72
N PHE A 60 6.26 -8.64 3.38
CA PHE A 60 6.65 -7.46 2.62
C PHE A 60 5.66 -6.30 2.80
N ASN A 61 4.35 -6.56 2.71
CA ASN A 61 3.32 -5.55 2.92
C ASN A 61 3.38 -4.95 4.34
N PHE A 62 3.41 -5.80 5.36
CA PHE A 62 3.46 -5.38 6.75
C PHE A 62 4.74 -4.60 7.05
N GLY A 63 5.90 -5.13 6.64
CA GLY A 63 7.20 -4.50 6.85
C GLY A 63 7.34 -3.16 6.13
N VAL A 64 6.97 -3.07 4.84
CA VAL A 64 7.06 -1.81 4.10
C VAL A 64 6.10 -0.76 4.64
N THR A 65 4.90 -1.17 5.08
CA THR A 65 3.93 -0.26 5.72
C THR A 65 4.48 0.35 7.00
N ILE A 66 5.09 -0.47 7.87
CA ILE A 66 5.72 0.02 9.10
C ILE A 66 6.89 0.96 8.77
N TRP A 67 7.79 0.51 7.90
CA TRP A 67 9.00 1.27 7.55
C TRP A 67 8.65 2.63 6.93
N VAL A 68 7.79 2.66 5.91
CA VAL A 68 7.47 3.90 5.19
C VAL A 68 6.65 4.85 6.07
N SER A 69 5.64 4.35 6.79
CA SER A 69 4.69 5.21 7.50
C SER A 69 5.24 5.78 8.81
N PHE A 70 6.03 5.00 9.55
CA PHE A 70 6.46 5.38 10.91
C PHE A 70 7.93 5.73 11.02
N ILE A 71 8.77 5.30 10.08
CA ILE A 71 10.21 5.52 10.14
C ILE A 71 10.65 6.48 9.03
N ALA A 72 10.57 6.05 7.77
CA ALA A 72 11.07 6.82 6.63
C ALA A 72 10.30 8.14 6.45
N GLY A 73 8.97 8.11 6.48
CA GLY A 73 8.14 9.32 6.32
C GLY A 73 8.45 10.40 7.37
N PRO A 74 8.36 10.11 8.68
CA PRO A 74 8.69 11.08 9.73
C PRO A 74 10.15 11.55 9.71
N MET A 75 11.12 10.67 9.41
CA MET A 75 12.52 11.09 9.28
C MET A 75 12.70 12.06 8.11
N MET A 76 12.16 11.75 6.94
CA MET A 76 12.26 12.63 5.77
C MET A 76 11.56 13.97 6.01
N TYR A 77 10.39 13.98 6.68
CA TYR A 77 9.69 15.22 7.02
C TYR A 77 10.51 16.12 7.94
N LYS A 78 11.27 15.54 8.88
CA LYS A 78 12.10 16.29 9.83
C LYS A 78 13.42 16.78 9.23
N LEU A 79 14.01 16.01 8.30
CA LEU A 79 15.37 16.24 7.82
C LEU A 79 15.44 16.97 6.47
N LEU A 80 14.37 16.92 5.67
CA LEU A 80 14.34 17.53 4.34
C LEU A 80 13.47 18.79 4.36
N ASP A 81 13.84 19.78 3.54
CA ASP A 81 12.94 20.89 3.25
C ASP A 81 11.67 20.39 2.54
N ARG A 82 10.59 21.17 2.62
CA ARG A 82 9.29 20.73 2.07
C ARG A 82 9.36 20.42 0.58
N HIS A 83 10.12 21.15 -0.22
CA HIS A 83 10.15 20.92 -1.68
C HIS A 83 10.84 19.60 -2.00
N THR A 84 11.98 19.33 -1.34
CA THR A 84 12.70 18.06 -1.49
C THR A 84 11.88 16.89 -0.96
N PHE A 85 11.30 17.02 0.23
CA PHE A 85 10.40 16.01 0.81
C PHE A 85 9.23 15.68 -0.12
N SER A 86 8.56 16.71 -0.63
CA SER A 86 7.42 16.56 -1.54
C SER A 86 7.82 15.86 -2.84
N ASN A 87 9.01 16.16 -3.36
CA ASN A 87 9.53 15.50 -4.55
C ASN A 87 9.80 14.02 -4.31
N VAL A 88 10.40 13.65 -3.18
CA VAL A 88 10.64 12.24 -2.84
C VAL A 88 9.31 11.50 -2.64
N GLN A 89 8.39 12.05 -1.84
CA GLN A 89 7.09 11.45 -1.58
C GLN A 89 6.25 11.27 -2.84
N GLY A 90 6.28 12.24 -3.75
CA GLY A 90 5.56 12.19 -5.03
C GLY A 90 5.93 10.98 -5.89
N HIS A 91 7.11 10.41 -5.70
CA HIS A 91 7.59 9.20 -6.37
C HIS A 91 7.46 7.94 -5.52
N LEU A 92 7.72 8.05 -4.21
CA LEU A 92 7.69 6.92 -3.29
C LEU A 92 6.27 6.38 -3.09
N PHE A 93 5.29 7.26 -2.86
CA PHE A 93 3.95 6.84 -2.46
C PHE A 93 3.15 6.07 -3.53
N PRO A 94 3.19 6.43 -4.82
CA PRO A 94 2.52 5.63 -5.85
C PRO A 94 3.01 4.17 -5.85
N ILE A 95 4.33 3.97 -5.76
CA ILE A 95 4.94 2.63 -5.74
C ILE A 95 4.54 1.89 -4.47
N PHE A 96 4.66 2.56 -3.32
CA PHE A 96 4.26 2.03 -2.02
C PHE A 96 2.81 1.52 -2.03
N PHE A 97 1.85 2.35 -2.46
CA PHE A 97 0.43 1.97 -2.43
C PHE A 97 0.08 0.86 -3.43
N VAL A 98 0.76 0.79 -4.59
CA VAL A 98 0.58 -0.31 -5.53
C VAL A 98 1.12 -1.61 -4.96
N ILE A 99 2.29 -1.60 -4.31
CA ILE A 99 2.83 -2.78 -3.61
C ILE A 99 1.82 -3.30 -2.57
N LEU A 100 1.28 -2.41 -1.74
CA LEU A 100 0.26 -2.76 -0.74
C LEU A 100 -0.96 -3.40 -1.39
N GLY A 101 -1.47 -2.78 -2.46
CA GLY A 101 -2.62 -3.30 -3.21
C GLY A 101 -2.36 -4.68 -3.81
N CYS A 102 -1.28 -4.84 -4.58
CA CYS A 102 -0.96 -6.08 -5.29
C CYS A 102 -0.71 -7.24 -4.33
N THR A 103 0.05 -7.02 -3.26
CA THR A 103 0.32 -8.07 -2.26
C THR A 103 -0.96 -8.51 -1.56
N SER A 104 -1.80 -7.58 -1.11
CA SER A 104 -3.09 -7.90 -0.48
C SER A 104 -4.07 -8.59 -1.42
N PHE A 105 -4.08 -8.21 -2.70
CA PHE A 105 -4.88 -8.90 -3.72
C PHE A 105 -4.40 -10.34 -3.94
N ALA A 106 -3.09 -10.55 -4.06
CA ALA A 106 -2.53 -11.89 -4.23
C ALA A 106 -2.86 -12.79 -3.03
N GLN A 107 -2.76 -12.26 -1.81
CA GLN A 107 -3.14 -12.99 -0.60
C GLN A 107 -4.63 -13.35 -0.59
N LEU A 108 -5.51 -12.41 -0.96
CA LEU A 108 -6.95 -12.65 -1.04
C LEU A 108 -7.30 -13.71 -2.11
N ALA A 109 -6.63 -13.67 -3.26
CA ALA A 109 -6.82 -14.66 -4.32
C ALA A 109 -6.38 -16.06 -3.87
N ILE A 110 -5.24 -16.17 -3.19
CA ILE A 110 -4.76 -17.44 -2.64
C ILE A 110 -5.74 -17.95 -1.57
N PHE A 111 -6.15 -17.08 -0.64
CA PHE A 111 -7.07 -17.44 0.43
C PHE A 111 -8.38 -18.00 -0.11
N THR A 112 -9.00 -17.29 -1.06
CA THR A 112 -10.28 -17.71 -1.66
C THR A 112 -10.16 -18.97 -2.50
N LYS A 113 -9.03 -19.17 -3.19
CA LYS A 113 -8.76 -20.43 -3.92
C LYS A 113 -8.64 -21.63 -2.98
N VAL A 114 -7.94 -21.47 -1.86
CA VAL A 114 -7.63 -22.58 -0.95
C VAL A 114 -8.80 -22.94 -0.03
N LYS A 115 -9.37 -21.95 0.67
CA LYS A 115 -10.43 -22.20 1.66
C LYS A 115 -11.85 -22.16 1.08
N GLY A 116 -12.02 -21.60 -0.12
CA GLY A 116 -13.34 -21.27 -0.65
C GLY A 116 -14.02 -20.15 0.16
N LEU A 117 -15.24 -19.76 -0.23
CA LEU A 117 -16.03 -18.71 0.45
C LEU A 117 -17.27 -19.24 1.20
N SER A 118 -17.62 -20.51 1.01
CA SER A 118 -18.91 -21.05 1.48
C SER A 118 -18.95 -21.36 2.98
N ASN A 119 -17.81 -21.62 3.63
CA ASN A 119 -17.73 -22.07 5.02
C ASN A 119 -16.62 -21.35 5.82
N LEU A 120 -16.59 -20.02 5.77
CA LEU A 120 -15.61 -19.22 6.51
C LEU A 120 -15.93 -19.16 8.01
N SER A 121 -14.92 -19.40 8.85
CA SER A 121 -14.99 -19.11 10.28
C SER A 121 -14.97 -17.60 10.56
N ASN A 122 -15.32 -17.17 11.77
CA ASN A 122 -15.21 -15.76 12.17
C ASN A 122 -13.79 -15.21 11.98
N SER A 123 -12.76 -16.01 12.25
CA SER A 123 -11.37 -15.62 12.02
C SER A 123 -11.02 -15.47 10.54
N ASP A 124 -11.59 -16.33 9.70
CA ASP A 124 -11.41 -16.23 8.24
C ASP A 124 -12.05 -14.94 7.70
N TYR A 125 -13.26 -14.60 8.17
CA TYR A 125 -13.92 -13.34 7.79
C TYR A 125 -13.09 -12.11 8.17
N MET A 126 -12.49 -12.10 9.37
CA MET A 126 -11.63 -11.00 9.79
C MET A 126 -10.35 -10.92 8.96
N ALA A 127 -9.74 -12.06 8.60
CA ALA A 127 -8.57 -12.10 7.73
C ALA A 127 -8.90 -11.56 6.32
N VAL A 128 -10.02 -12.02 5.74
CA VAL A 128 -10.54 -11.52 4.46
C VAL A 128 -10.83 -10.03 4.50
N ALA A 129 -11.50 -9.54 5.56
CA ALA A 129 -11.79 -8.13 5.74
C ALA A 129 -10.51 -7.29 5.83
N GLY A 130 -9.49 -7.77 6.55
CA GLY A 130 -8.19 -7.11 6.66
C GLY A 130 -7.45 -7.03 5.32
N MET A 131 -7.38 -8.14 4.57
CA MET A 131 -6.77 -8.17 3.24
C MET A 131 -7.52 -7.26 2.25
N LEU A 132 -8.87 -7.29 2.29
CA LEU A 132 -9.69 -6.44 1.43
C LEU A 132 -9.53 -4.96 1.77
N ALA A 133 -9.49 -4.60 3.06
CA ALA A 133 -9.25 -3.23 3.50
C ALA A 133 -7.88 -2.72 3.02
N SER A 134 -6.83 -3.54 3.15
CA SER A 134 -5.49 -3.22 2.66
C SER A 134 -5.44 -3.07 1.13
N PHE A 135 -6.09 -3.98 0.39
CA PHE A 135 -6.20 -3.90 -1.07
C PHE A 135 -6.89 -2.60 -1.51
N LEU A 136 -8.08 -2.32 -0.96
CA LEU A 136 -8.85 -1.12 -1.31
C LEU A 136 -8.12 0.15 -0.87
N ALA A 137 -7.45 0.15 0.28
CA ALA A 137 -6.62 1.27 0.71
C ALA A 137 -5.49 1.54 -0.29
N GLY A 138 -4.75 0.52 -0.72
CA GLY A 138 -3.69 0.65 -1.73
C GLY A 138 -4.22 1.13 -3.08
N LEU A 139 -5.36 0.59 -3.53
CA LEU A 139 -6.00 0.97 -4.79
C LEU A 139 -6.50 2.42 -4.77
N LEU A 140 -7.26 2.81 -3.76
CA LEU A 140 -7.81 4.16 -3.63
C LEU A 140 -6.69 5.19 -3.46
N ASN A 141 -5.65 4.86 -2.68
CA ASN A 141 -4.52 5.74 -2.52
C ASN A 141 -3.72 5.91 -3.80
N SER A 142 -3.49 4.85 -4.57
CA SER A 142 -2.71 4.91 -5.80
C SER A 142 -3.44 5.63 -6.93
N ILE A 143 -4.73 5.34 -7.15
CA ILE A 143 -5.49 5.83 -8.31
C ILE A 143 -6.14 7.19 -8.05
N TYR A 144 -6.63 7.46 -6.83
CA TYR A 144 -7.41 8.67 -6.55
C TYR A 144 -6.67 9.65 -5.63
N LEU A 145 -6.30 9.23 -4.42
CA LEU A 145 -5.82 10.17 -3.40
C LEU A 145 -4.42 10.72 -3.73
N SER A 146 -3.48 9.88 -4.14
CA SER A 146 -2.11 10.32 -4.47
C SER A 146 -2.08 11.32 -5.64
N PRO A 147 -2.77 11.08 -6.77
CA PRO A 147 -2.86 12.08 -7.84
C PRO A 147 -3.48 13.41 -7.39
N MET A 148 -4.53 13.38 -6.56
CA MET A 148 -5.16 14.60 -6.02
C MET A 148 -4.24 15.36 -5.06
N MET A 149 -3.53 14.65 -4.19
CA MET A 149 -2.53 15.23 -3.28
C MET A 149 -1.40 15.88 -4.06
N ASN A 150 -0.82 15.16 -5.04
CA ASN A 150 0.25 15.68 -5.89
C ASN A 150 -0.18 16.95 -6.63
N LYS A 151 -1.37 16.97 -7.24
CA LYS A 151 -1.91 18.18 -7.88
C LYS A 151 -2.02 19.35 -6.91
N THR A 152 -2.51 19.11 -5.70
CA THR A 152 -2.67 20.15 -4.66
C THR A 152 -1.31 20.67 -4.19
N LEU A 153 -0.35 19.76 -3.97
CA LEU A 153 0.99 20.07 -3.49
C LEU A 153 1.83 20.80 -4.54
N THR A 154 1.75 20.41 -5.81
CA THR A 154 2.41 21.12 -6.92
C THR A 154 1.96 22.58 -7.01
N LYS A 155 0.65 22.84 -6.89
CA LYS A 155 0.13 24.22 -6.87
C LYS A 155 0.71 25.03 -5.73
N ARG A 156 0.79 24.45 -4.52
CA ARG A 156 1.39 25.12 -3.34
C ARG A 156 2.87 25.41 -3.55
N ILE A 157 3.64 24.44 -4.02
CA ILE A 157 5.08 24.58 -4.25
C ILE A 157 5.36 25.63 -5.33
N ASN A 158 4.51 25.75 -6.35
CA ASN A 158 4.67 26.79 -7.36
C ASN A 158 4.49 28.20 -6.76
N MET A 159 3.43 28.42 -5.97
CA MET A 159 3.22 29.71 -5.27
C MET A 159 4.38 30.03 -4.31
N GLU A 160 4.94 29.02 -3.66
CA GLU A 160 6.11 29.17 -2.79
C GLU A 160 7.36 29.59 -3.55
N LYS A 161 7.60 29.00 -4.72
CA LYS A 161 8.72 29.36 -5.59
C LYS A 161 8.59 30.75 -6.18
N GLU A 162 7.38 31.15 -6.56
CA GLU A 162 7.09 32.51 -7.08
C GLU A 162 7.43 33.59 -6.05
N GLU A 163 7.23 33.30 -4.76
CA GLU A 163 7.56 34.21 -3.65
C GLU A 163 8.97 33.97 -3.07
N GLY A 164 9.73 33.00 -3.59
CA GLY A 164 11.08 32.67 -3.12
C GLY A 164 11.14 32.10 -1.69
N VAL A 165 10.08 31.45 -1.23
CA VAL A 165 9.93 30.94 0.16
C VAL A 165 9.80 29.42 0.24
N VAL A 166 10.12 28.84 1.39
CA VAL A 166 10.00 27.40 1.67
C VAL A 166 9.52 27.19 3.10
N ALA A 167 8.62 26.22 3.36
CA ALA A 167 8.16 25.96 4.73
C ALA A 167 9.29 25.49 5.65
N PRO A 168 9.19 25.82 6.94
CA PRO A 168 8.08 26.54 7.58
C PRO A 168 8.05 28.07 7.34
N ASN A 169 9.05 28.63 6.64
CA ASN A 169 9.24 30.06 6.44
C ASN A 169 8.44 30.62 5.26
N ILE A 170 7.10 30.65 5.36
CA ILE A 170 6.20 31.10 4.27
C ILE A 170 5.98 32.62 4.21
N GLY A 171 6.34 33.37 5.25
CA GLY A 171 6.11 34.82 5.34
C GLY A 171 4.62 35.20 5.42
N SER A 172 4.32 36.43 5.83
CA SER A 172 2.93 36.90 6.00
C SER A 172 2.19 37.06 4.66
N LYS A 173 2.87 37.51 3.60
CA LYS A 173 2.26 37.72 2.27
C LYS A 173 1.65 36.43 1.69
N LEU A 174 2.44 35.37 1.56
CA LEU A 174 1.94 34.09 1.06
C LEU A 174 1.14 33.34 2.13
N GLY A 175 1.53 33.49 3.40
CA GLY A 175 0.84 32.87 4.54
C GLY A 175 -0.62 33.30 4.65
N GLU A 176 -0.92 34.58 4.38
CA GLU A 176 -2.27 35.16 4.39
C GLU A 176 -3.05 34.99 3.07
N ASN A 177 -2.42 34.50 2.01
CA ASN A 177 -3.08 34.28 0.73
C ASN A 177 -4.23 33.25 0.85
N PRO A 178 -5.48 33.61 0.50
CA PRO A 178 -6.64 32.71 0.65
C PRO A 178 -6.52 31.40 -0.14
N MET A 179 -5.97 31.46 -1.37
CA MET A 179 -5.76 30.28 -2.20
C MET A 179 -4.70 29.36 -1.59
N TYR A 180 -3.61 29.92 -1.06
CA TYR A 180 -2.56 29.14 -0.38
C TYR A 180 -3.10 28.42 0.86
N LYS A 181 -3.90 29.12 1.69
CA LYS A 181 -4.59 28.53 2.85
C LYS A 181 -5.56 27.43 2.43
N GLN A 182 -6.36 27.65 1.38
CA GLN A 182 -7.30 26.65 0.85
C GLN A 182 -6.59 25.38 0.40
N LEU A 183 -5.53 25.51 -0.41
CA LEU A 183 -4.74 24.36 -0.87
C LEU A 183 -4.08 23.63 0.30
N SER A 184 -3.60 24.35 1.31
CA SER A 184 -3.02 23.76 2.52
C SER A 184 -4.03 22.91 3.30
N ARG A 185 -5.26 23.42 3.46
CA ARG A 185 -6.37 22.69 4.08
C ARG A 185 -6.78 21.47 3.24
N GLN A 186 -6.88 21.63 1.93
CA GLN A 186 -7.23 20.54 1.03
C GLN A 186 -6.18 19.42 1.09
N PHE A 187 -4.89 19.77 1.07
CA PHE A 187 -3.81 18.81 1.22
C PHE A 187 -3.91 18.05 2.54
N GLY A 188 -4.09 18.76 3.66
CA GLY A 188 -4.24 18.14 4.98
C GLY A 188 -5.41 17.15 5.06
N LYS A 189 -6.56 17.50 4.45
CA LYS A 189 -7.72 16.59 4.38
C LYS A 189 -7.41 15.32 3.57
N LEU A 190 -6.86 15.48 2.37
CA LEU A 190 -6.51 14.34 1.51
C LEU A 190 -5.47 13.43 2.17
N HIS A 191 -4.45 14.02 2.79
CA HIS A 191 -3.42 13.29 3.52
C HIS A 191 -3.99 12.54 4.73
N GLY A 192 -4.90 13.17 5.49
CA GLY A 192 -5.57 12.52 6.62
C GLY A 192 -6.40 11.30 6.19
N VAL A 193 -7.19 11.42 5.11
CA VAL A 193 -7.95 10.29 4.55
C VAL A 193 -7.02 9.17 4.07
N SER A 194 -5.96 9.53 3.34
CA SER A 194 -4.95 8.58 2.84
C SER A 194 -4.31 7.80 3.99
N THR A 195 -3.92 8.51 5.05
CA THR A 195 -3.30 7.94 6.24
C THR A 195 -4.26 7.01 6.98
N LEU A 196 -5.52 7.40 7.15
CA LEU A 196 -6.53 6.56 7.80
C LEU A 196 -6.74 5.23 7.06
N LEU A 197 -6.87 5.27 5.73
CA LEU A 197 -6.98 4.06 4.91
C LEU A 197 -5.76 3.15 5.08
N ASN A 198 -4.55 3.74 5.09
CA ASN A 198 -3.31 2.99 5.30
C ASN A 198 -3.25 2.35 6.70
N LEU A 199 -3.72 3.06 7.74
CA LEU A 199 -3.79 2.52 9.11
C LEU A 199 -4.82 1.38 9.24
N LEU A 200 -5.95 1.47 8.55
CA LEU A 200 -6.92 0.37 8.48
C LEU A 200 -6.32 -0.87 7.80
N GLY A 201 -5.59 -0.68 6.70
CA GLY A 201 -4.83 -1.76 6.06
C GLY A 201 -3.76 -2.37 6.97
N LEU A 202 -3.05 -1.54 7.75
CA LEU A 202 -2.09 -2.01 8.73
C LEU A 202 -2.75 -2.80 9.87
N ALA A 203 -3.89 -2.35 10.38
CA ALA A 203 -4.66 -3.08 11.39
C ALA A 203 -5.10 -4.46 10.85
N GLY A 204 -5.54 -4.52 9.60
CA GLY A 204 -5.84 -5.78 8.90
C GLY A 204 -4.62 -6.70 8.78
N ASN A 205 -3.47 -6.17 8.37
CA ASN A 205 -2.22 -6.95 8.30
C ASN A 205 -1.72 -7.40 9.68
N THR A 206 -1.98 -6.63 10.73
CA THR A 206 -1.65 -7.01 12.12
C THR A 206 -2.53 -8.16 12.57
N TYR A 207 -3.83 -8.12 12.27
CA TYR A 207 -4.71 -9.26 12.48
C TYR A 207 -4.25 -10.48 11.68
N LEU A 208 -3.80 -10.28 10.44
CA LEU A 208 -3.29 -11.35 9.61
C LEU A 208 -2.02 -11.98 10.21
N ALA A 209 -1.16 -11.21 10.89
CA ALA A 209 -0.03 -11.75 11.64
C ALA A 209 -0.48 -12.75 12.72
N TYR A 210 -1.51 -12.39 13.49
CA TYR A 210 -2.12 -13.26 14.49
C TYR A 210 -2.75 -14.50 13.85
N TYR A 211 -3.52 -14.32 12.78
CA TYR A 211 -4.15 -15.41 12.02
C TYR A 211 -3.12 -16.42 11.52
N ILE A 212 -2.04 -15.93 10.88
CA ILE A 212 -0.94 -16.76 10.38
C ILE A 212 -0.29 -17.53 11.51
N SER A 213 -0.05 -16.87 12.65
CA SER A 213 0.57 -17.49 13.82
C SER A 213 -0.29 -18.65 14.35
N LEU A 214 -1.60 -18.47 14.46
CA LEU A 214 -2.52 -19.53 14.88
C LEU A 214 -2.54 -20.71 13.91
N GLU A 215 -2.59 -20.44 12.61
CA GLU A 215 -2.68 -21.47 11.58
C GLU A 215 -1.40 -22.33 11.53
N LEU A 216 -0.22 -21.69 11.65
CA LEU A 216 1.06 -22.39 11.73
C LEU A 216 1.20 -23.21 13.03
N LEU A 217 0.77 -22.67 14.18
CA LEU A 217 0.84 -23.36 15.47
C LEU A 217 -0.14 -24.55 15.54
N HIS A 218 -1.37 -24.39 15.07
CA HIS A 218 -2.35 -25.48 15.04
C HIS A 218 -2.02 -26.53 13.98
N GLY A 219 -1.50 -26.13 12.82
CA GLY A 219 -1.02 -27.06 11.79
C GLY A 219 0.15 -27.93 12.28
N SER A 220 1.06 -27.34 13.07
CA SER A 220 2.17 -28.06 13.71
C SER A 220 1.69 -29.10 14.73
N TRP A 221 0.63 -28.82 15.49
CA TRP A 221 0.09 -29.76 16.48
C TRP A 221 -0.67 -30.94 15.85
N ALA A 222 -1.34 -30.71 14.72
CA ALA A 222 -2.04 -31.77 14.00
C ALA A 222 -1.07 -32.76 13.32
N MET A 223 0.07 -32.30 12.80
CA MET A 223 1.09 -33.17 12.19
C MET A 223 1.88 -34.00 13.21
N ASN A 224 2.02 -33.54 14.46
CA ASN A 224 2.68 -34.32 15.53
C ASN A 224 1.80 -35.41 16.16
N LYS A 225 0.55 -35.57 15.69
CA LYS A 225 -0.40 -36.60 16.16
C LYS A 225 -0.78 -37.63 15.10
N ALA A 226 -0.30 -37.48 13.88
CA ALA A 226 -0.44 -38.45 12.79
C ALA A 226 0.85 -39.27 12.66
#